data_AF-A0A5N5T3H3-F1
#
_entry.id   AF-A0A5N5T3H3-F1
#
_cell.length_a   1.000
_cell.length_b   1.000
_cell.length_c   1.000
_cell.angle_alpha   90.00
_cell.angle_beta   90.00
_cell.angle_gamma   90.00
#
_symmetry.space_group_name_H-M   'P 1'
#
loop_
_entity.id
_entity.type
_entity.pdbx_description
1 polymer ?
#
loop_
_entity_poly.entity_id
_entity_poly.type
_entity_poly.pdbx_seq_one_letter_code
_entity_poly.pdbx_strand_id
1 'polypeptide(L)' 'MSTSKPSVNWLKESNKVKLDSRHGVTVNEESEGKYSVVLDIVRADKTDCGTYKLIAKNEKGETSSQNC' A
#
# COMPACT_ATOMS: atom_id res chain seq x y z
N MET A 1 -2.33 21.35 12.85
CA MET A 1 -2.06 20.68 11.56
C MET A 1 -1.58 19.27 11.91
N SER A 2 -2.43 18.26 11.80
CA SER A 2 -2.02 16.87 12.07
C SER A 2 -2.14 16.10 10.76
N THR A 3 -1.11 16.20 9.92
CA THR A 3 -0.93 15.35 8.74
C THR A 3 -0.20 14.10 9.19
N SER A 4 -0.95 13.21 9.85
CA SER A 4 -0.40 11.97 10.37
C SER A 4 -0.18 11.01 9.22
N LYS A 5 1.05 10.50 9.07
CA LYS A 5 1.41 9.52 8.03
C LYS A 5 0.39 8.38 8.02
N PRO A 6 -0.25 8.09 6.88
CA PRO A 6 -1.21 7.00 6.80
C PRO A 6 -0.47 5.67 6.99
N SER A 7 -1.04 4.82 7.83
CA SER A 7 -0.66 3.41 7.90
C SER A 7 -1.21 2.71 6.67
N VAL A 8 -0.32 2.25 5.80
CA VAL A 8 -0.70 1.54 4.58
C VAL A 8 -0.49 0.04 4.72
N ASN A 9 -1.52 -0.72 4.36
CA ASN A 9 -1.54 -2.16 4.37
C ASN A 9 -1.93 -2.65 2.97
N TRP A 10 -1.07 -3.44 2.35
CA TRP A 10 -1.36 -4.10 1.09
C TRP A 10 -1.88 -5.51 1.35
N LEU A 11 -2.95 -5.88 0.64
CA LEU A 11 -3.50 -7.23 0.61
C LEU A 11 -3.49 -7.74 -0.82
N LYS A 12 -3.15 -9.01 -0.98
CA LYS A 12 -3.15 -9.75 -2.23
C LYS A 12 -4.09 -10.93 -2.06
N GLU A 13 -5.18 -10.95 -2.81
CA GLU A 13 -6.20 -12.02 -2.75
C GLU A 13 -6.65 -12.37 -1.31
N SER A 14 -6.86 -11.36 -0.47
CA SER A 14 -7.21 -11.47 0.95
C SER A 14 -6.07 -11.78 1.93
N ASN A 15 -4.86 -12.07 1.45
CA ASN A 15 -3.67 -12.25 2.29
C ASN A 15 -2.89 -10.95 2.42
N LYS A 16 -2.40 -10.60 3.61
CA LYS A 16 -1.51 -9.42 3.74
C LYS A 16 -0.22 -9.66 2.97
N VAL A 17 0.14 -8.70 2.11
CA VAL A 17 1.45 -8.67 1.45
C VAL A 17 2.50 -8.46 2.55
N LYS A 18 3.39 -9.43 2.70
CA LYS A 18 4.54 -9.30 3.59
C LYS A 18 5.65 -8.58 2.84
N LEU A 19 6.19 -7.54 3.47
CA LEU A 19 7.42 -6.92 3.02
C LEU A 19 8.54 -7.96 3.19
N ASP A 20 9.17 -8.30 2.08
CA ASP A 20 10.33 -9.18 2.03
C ASP A 20 11.37 -8.54 1.10
N SER A 21 12.46 -9.25 0.84
CA SER A 21 13.51 -8.78 -0.07
C SER A 21 13.05 -8.55 -1.53
N ARG A 22 11.84 -8.97 -1.91
CA ARG A 22 11.22 -8.75 -3.23
C ARG A 22 10.12 -7.69 -3.19
N HIS A 23 9.39 -7.56 -2.09
CA HIS A 23 8.27 -6.65 -1.91
C HIS A 23 8.70 -5.41 -1.12
N GLY A 24 8.98 -4.32 -1.83
CA GLY A 24 9.24 -3.01 -1.26
C GLY A 24 7.97 -2.17 -1.21
N VAL A 25 7.72 -1.47 -0.10
CA VAL A 25 6.67 -0.44 -0.06
C VAL A 25 7.30 0.90 0.21
N THR A 26 7.02 1.86 -0.67
CA THR A 26 7.51 3.22 -0.60
C THR A 26 6.33 4.16 -0.34
N VAL A 27 6.43 4.98 0.71
CA VAL A 27 5.43 5.99 1.06
C VAL A 27 6.08 7.36 0.93
N ASN A 28 5.71 8.09 -0.11
CA ASN A 28 6.18 9.44 -0.38
C ASN A 28 5.08 10.44 -0.02
N GLU A 29 5.44 11.52 0.65
CA GLU A 29 4.54 12.66 0.84
C GLU A 29 4.73 13.62 -0.32
N GLU A 30 3.71 13.76 -1.17
CA GLU A 30 3.78 14.66 -2.33
C GLU A 30 3.43 16.10 -1.94
N SER A 31 2.47 16.26 -1.03
CA SER A 31 2.02 17.56 -0.53
C SER A 31 1.36 17.40 0.83
N GLU A 32 1.05 18.52 1.51
CA GLU A 32 0.41 18.50 2.83
C GLU A 32 -0.92 17.70 2.78
N GLY A 33 -0.94 16.54 3.45
CA GLY A 33 -2.09 15.63 3.47
C GLY A 33 -2.25 14.71 2.24
N LYS A 34 -1.30 14.73 1.29
CA LYS A 34 -1.30 13.87 0.10
C LYS A 34 -0.09 12.95 0.11
N TYR A 35 -0.37 11.65 0.16
CA TYR A 35 0.65 10.61 0.19
C TYR A 35 0.51 9.73 -1.04
N SER A 36 1.65 9.46 -1.69
CA SER A 36 1.79 8.51 -2.77
C SER A 36 2.40 7.23 -2.22
N VAL A 37 1.72 6.11 -2.46
CA VAL A 37 2.11 4.80 -1.93
C VAL A 37 2.35 3.87 -3.10
N VAL A 38 3.56 3.32 -3.17
CA VAL A 38 4.00 2.43 -4.24
C VAL A 38 4.37 1.08 -3.63
N LEU A 39 3.87 0.01 -4.25
CA LEU A 39 4.29 -1.36 -3.96
C LEU A 39 5.16 -1.84 -5.12
N ASP A 40 6.45 -2.03 -4.84
CA ASP A 40 7.43 -2.54 -5.79
C ASP A 40 7.60 -4.04 -5.57
N ILE A 41 7.39 -4.83 -6.63
CA ILE A 41 7.57 -6.29 -6.61
C ILE A 41 8.70 -6.67 -7.56
N VAL A 42 9.85 -7.01 -6.99
CA VAL A 42 11.05 -7.39 -7.74
C VAL A 42 11.00 -8.88 -8.08
N ARG A 43 11.18 -9.20 -9.37
CA ARG A 43 11.03 -10.56 -9.93
C ARG A 43 9.63 -11.14 -9.67
N ALA A 44 8.60 -10.41 -10.11
CA ALA A 44 7.23 -10.89 -10.08
C ALA A 44 7.12 -12.25 -10.76
N ASP A 45 6.51 -13.20 -10.07
CA ASP A 45 6.26 -14.55 -10.58
C ASP A 45 4.75 -14.82 -10.72
N LYS A 46 4.36 -16.02 -11.18
CA LYS A 46 2.93 -16.36 -11.33
C LYS A 46 2.15 -16.26 -10.03
N THR A 47 2.81 -16.45 -8.89
CA THR A 47 2.15 -16.31 -7.59
C THR A 47 1.80 -14.87 -7.31
N ASP A 48 2.46 -13.89 -7.93
CA ASP A 48 2.21 -12.43 -7.80
C ASP A 48 1.08 -11.92 -8.68
N CYS A 49 0.56 -12.74 -9.58
CA CYS A 49 -0.68 -12.42 -10.29
C CYS A 49 -1.87 -12.51 -9.33
N GLY A 50 -2.72 -11.49 -9.32
CA GLY A 50 -3.94 -11.47 -8.51
C GLY A 50 -4.40 -10.05 -8.19
N THR A 51 -5.46 -9.96 -7.39
CA THR A 51 -6.03 -8.67 -6.99
C THR A 51 -5.28 -8.08 -5.79
N TYR A 52 -4.78 -6.86 -5.97
CA TYR A 52 -4.14 -6.08 -4.91
C TYR A 52 -5.10 -5.04 -4.36
N LYS A 53 -5.23 -5.01 -3.04
CA LYS A 53 -6.03 -4.04 -2.30
C LYS A 53 -5.11 -3.23 -1.38
N LEU A 54 -5.18 -1.91 -1.53
CA LEU A 54 -4.51 -0.97 -0.65
C LEU A 54 -5.50 -0.48 0.41
N ILE A 55 -5.15 -0.65 1.68
CA ILE A 55 -5.86 -0.05 2.81
C ILE A 55 -4.97 1.01 3.42
N ALA A 56 -5.36 2.28 3.30
CA ALA A 56 -4.66 3.42 3.87
C ALA A 56 -5.49 3.99 5.03
N LYS A 57 -4.94 3.93 6.25
CA LYS A 57 -5.59 4.40 7.46
C LYS A 57 -4.82 5.57 8.06
N ASN A 58 -5.47 6.72 8.24
CA ASN A 58 -4.90 7.87 8.95
C ASN A 58 -5.70 8.17 10.23
N GLU A 59 -5.23 9.10 11.07
CA GLU A 59 -5.92 9.48 12.32
C GLU A 59 -7.31 10.10 12.11
N LYS A 60 -7.61 10.60 10.92
CA LYS A 60 -8.89 11.23 10.57
C LYS A 60 -9.89 10.26 9.92
N GLY A 61 -9.47 9.08 9.47
CA GLY A 61 -10.33 8.13 8.76
C GLY A 61 -9.59 7.00 8.04
N GLU A 62 -10.35 6.07 7.49
CA GLU A 62 -9.85 4.92 6.72
C GLU A 62 -10.32 5.02 5.26
N THR A 63 -9.40 4.89 4.31
CA THR A 63 -9.71 4.80 2.88
C THR A 63 -9.14 3.51 2.32
N SER A 64 -9.85 2.89 1.38
CA SER A 64 -9.39 1.67 0.72
C SER A 64 -9.57 1.80 -0.79
N SER A 65 -8.53 1.43 -1.53
CA SER A 65 -8.55 1.37 -2.99
C SER A 65 -8.35 -0.08 -3.44
N GLN A 66 -9.14 -0.51 -4.43
CA GLN A 66 -9.03 -1.82 -5.08
C GLN A 66 -8.90 -1.57 -6.58
N ASN A 67 -7.91 -2.17 -7.21
CA ASN A 67 -7.79 -2.15 -8.68
C ASN A 67 -8.00 -3.59 -9.17
N CYS A 68 -8.96 -3.75 -10.10
CA CYS A 68 -9.33 -5.04 -10.67
C CYS A 68 -8.36 -5.48 -11.77
#